data_AF-A0A2M6W0B6-F1
#
_entry.id   AF-A0A2M6W0B6-F1
#
_cell.length_a   1.000
_cell.length_b   1.000
_cell.length_c   1.000
_cell.angle_alpha   90.00
_cell.angle_beta   90.00
_cell.angle_gamma   90.00
#
_symmetry.space_group_name_H-M   'P 1'
#
loop_
_entity.id
_entity.type
_entity.pdbx_description
1 polymer ?
#
loop_
_entity_poly.entity_id
_entity_poly.type
_entity_poly.pdbx_seq_one_letter_code
_entity_poly.pdbx_strand_id
1 'polypeptide(L)'
;MIEAFIQLSLPTQLAMIYALVINIITFFYFGIDKIKSRGDTRRVPEKTLWLLSLVGGSVGGLCAMYFFRHKTKKISFQCTLAVVVLVQLAAIYIVIRYL
;
A
#
# COMPACT_ATOMS: atom_id res chain seq x y z
N MET A 1 14.93 -1.53 -19.30
CA MET A 1 14.03 -1.05 -18.21
C MET A 1 13.75 0.45 -18.35
N ILE A 2 14.77 1.31 -18.41
CA ILE A 2 14.60 2.77 -18.53
C ILE A 2 13.96 3.16 -19.87
N GLU A 3 14.41 2.57 -20.99
CA GLU A 3 13.82 2.89 -22.30
C GLU A 3 12.34 2.49 -22.42
N ALA A 4 11.96 1.35 -21.84
CA ALA A 4 10.56 0.91 -21.79
C ALA A 4 9.68 1.89 -20.99
N PHE A 5 10.22 2.51 -19.94
CA PHE A 5 9.50 3.55 -19.18
C PHE A 5 9.35 4.84 -19.99
N ILE A 6 10.37 5.24 -20.72
CA ILE A 6 10.36 6.47 -21.55
C ILE A 6 9.35 6.36 -22.70
N GLN A 7 9.08 5.16 -23.20
CA GLN A 7 8.08 4.90 -24.24
C GLN A 7 6.62 4.93 -23.74
N LEU A 8 6.40 4.96 -22.43
CA LEU A 8 5.05 5.06 -21.85
C LEU A 8 4.48 6.47 -21.98
N SER A 9 3.15 6.57 -22.05
CA SER A 9 2.45 7.86 -22.02
C SER A 9 2.74 8.62 -20.71
N LEU A 10 2.76 9.96 -20.77
CA LEU A 10 3.00 10.80 -19.59
C LEU A 10 2.05 10.47 -18.41
N PRO A 11 0.73 10.24 -18.62
CA PRO A 11 -0.16 9.83 -17.53
C PRO A 11 0.25 8.51 -16.88
N THR A 12 0.68 7.53 -17.67
CA THR A 12 1.13 6.23 -17.14
C THR A 12 2.43 6.35 -16.35
N GLN A 13 3.37 7.19 -16.78
CA GLN A 13 4.62 7.44 -16.05
C GLN A 13 4.34 8.07 -14.68
N LEU A 14 3.47 9.09 -14.63
CA LEU A 14 3.07 9.74 -13.39
C LEU A 14 2.37 8.77 -12.43
N ALA A 15 1.47 7.94 -12.94
CA ALA A 15 0.79 6.91 -12.15
C ALA A 15 1.77 5.90 -11.54
N MET A 16 2.79 5.46 -12.28
CA MET A 16 3.82 4.53 -11.78
C MET A 16 4.70 5.17 -10.70
N ILE A 17 5.15 6.41 -10.90
CA ILE A 17 5.93 7.15 -9.90
C ILE A 17 5.11 7.36 -8.63
N TYR A 18 3.86 7.78 -8.78
CA TYR A 18 2.93 7.93 -7.67
C TYR A 18 2.76 6.62 -6.90
N ALA A 19 2.49 5.52 -7.60
CA ALA A 19 2.36 4.19 -7.00
C ALA A 19 3.63 3.78 -6.25
N LEU A 20 4.81 4.03 -6.79
CA LEU A 20 6.07 3.73 -6.11
C LEU A 20 6.20 4.54 -4.80
N VAL A 21 5.98 5.85 -4.86
CA VAL A 21 6.11 6.75 -3.71
C VAL A 21 5.11 6.40 -2.61
N ILE A 22 3.83 6.20 -2.93
CA ILE A 22 2.80 5.89 -1.93
C ILE A 22 3.07 4.53 -1.25
N ASN A 23 3.59 3.54 -1.97
CA ASN A 23 3.96 2.26 -1.39
C ASN A 23 5.16 2.37 -0.44
N ILE A 24 6.17 3.17 -0.79
CA ILE A 24 7.30 3.45 0.10
C ILE A 24 6.83 4.16 1.38
N ILE A 25 6.01 5.22 1.25
CA ILE A 25 5.46 5.95 2.40
C ILE A 25 4.66 5.01 3.30
N THR A 26 3.78 4.18 2.70
CA THR A 26 2.96 3.23 3.45
C THR A 26 3.82 2.21 4.18
N PHE A 27 4.87 1.71 3.56
CA PHE A 27 5.80 0.77 4.19
C PHE A 27 6.44 1.36 5.46
N PHE A 28 6.94 2.59 5.38
CA PHE A 28 7.54 3.27 6.53
C PHE A 28 6.53 3.57 7.63
N TYR A 29 5.29 3.95 7.29
CA TYR A 29 4.24 4.18 8.29
C TYR A 29 3.92 2.92 9.10
N PHE A 30 3.89 1.74 8.46
CA PHE A 30 3.75 0.47 9.16
C PHE A 30 4.95 0.15 10.05
N GLY A 31 6.17 0.47 9.61
CA GLY A 31 7.39 0.35 10.42
C GLY A 31 7.35 1.24 11.66
N ILE A 32 6.93 2.50 11.51
CA ILE A 32 6.74 3.44 12.62
C ILE A 32 5.70 2.92 13.60
N ASP A 33 4.57 2.36 13.12
CA ASP A 33 3.57 1.74 14.00
C ASP A 33 4.16 0.58 14.82
N LYS A 34 5.03 -0.26 14.22
CA LYS A 34 5.74 -1.31 14.96
C LYS A 34 6.68 -0.74 16.02
N ILE A 35 7.47 0.29 15.70
CA ILE A 35 8.39 0.91 16.67
C ILE A 35 7.59 1.50 17.84
N LYS A 36 6.51 2.22 17.54
CA LYS A 36 5.61 2.80 18.55
C LYS A 36 4.86 1.75 19.36
N SER A 37 4.69 0.53 18.86
CA SER A 37 4.09 -0.55 19.64
C SER A 37 5.02 -1.12 20.72
N ARG A 38 6.33 -0.87 20.62
CA ARG A 38 7.36 -1.33 21.57
C ARG A 38 7.72 -0.28 22.63
N GLY A 39 7.53 1.00 22.33
CA GLY A 39 7.68 2.09 23.31
C GLY A 39 6.33 2.48 23.90
N ASP A 40 6.31 3.17 25.04
CA ASP A 40 5.08 3.68 25.69
C ASP A 40 4.50 4.92 24.96
N THR A 41 4.60 4.91 23.64
CA THR A 41 4.22 6.01 22.75
C THR A 41 2.88 5.73 22.09
N ARG A 42 2.14 6.80 21.76
CA ARG A 42 0.83 6.70 21.12
C ARG A 42 0.92 5.93 19.79
N ARG A 43 0.29 4.76 19.72
CA ARG A 43 0.19 3.91 18.51
C ARG A 43 -0.45 4.67 17.35
N VAL A 44 -0.10 4.29 16.11
CA VAL A 44 -0.70 4.90 14.93
C VAL A 44 -2.15 4.38 14.78
N PRO A 45 -3.14 5.26 14.54
CA PRO A 45 -4.51 4.82 14.30
C PRO A 45 -4.57 3.86 13.12
N GLU A 46 -5.27 2.74 13.26
CA GLU A 46 -5.39 1.73 12.18
C GLU A 46 -6.04 2.33 10.93
N LYS A 47 -6.93 3.31 11.12
CA LYS A 47 -7.58 4.07 10.05
C LYS A 47 -6.57 4.72 9.11
N THR A 48 -5.45 5.25 9.63
CA THR A 48 -4.41 5.89 8.80
C THR A 48 -3.71 4.87 7.92
N LEU A 49 -3.42 3.68 8.46
CA LEU A 49 -2.80 2.60 7.70
C LEU A 49 -3.74 2.08 6.61
N TRP A 50 -5.03 1.95 6.90
CA TRP A 50 -6.03 1.56 5.91
C TRP A 50 -6.18 2.60 4.80
N LEU A 51 -6.22 3.89 5.15
CA LEU A 51 -6.29 4.99 4.17
C LEU A 51 -5.09 4.97 3.23
N LEU A 52 -3.88 4.84 3.76
CA LEU A 52 -2.66 4.76 2.95
C LEU A 52 -2.67 3.56 2.01
N SER A 53 -3.11 2.39 2.49
CA SER A 53 -3.27 1.22 1.64
C SER A 53 -4.34 1.41 0.56
N LEU A 54 -5.47 2.07 0.88
CA LEU A 54 -6.58 2.29 -0.03
C LEU A 54 -6.22 3.26 -1.16
N VAL A 55 -5.45 4.31 -0.85
CA VAL A 55 -4.98 5.33 -1.81
C VAL A 55 -3.97 4.77 -2.83
N GLY A 56 -3.44 3.56 -2.61
CA GLY A 56 -2.55 2.88 -3.56
C GLY A 56 -1.31 2.25 -2.91
N GLY A 57 -1.15 2.41 -1.60
CA GLY A 57 -0.05 1.85 -0.83
C GLY A 57 -0.23 0.39 -0.37
N SER A 58 -1.17 -0.35 -0.97
CA SER A 58 -1.56 -1.68 -0.53
C SER A 58 -0.39 -2.69 -0.57
N VAL A 59 0.43 -2.63 -1.61
CA VAL A 59 1.62 -3.49 -1.79
C VAL A 59 2.68 -3.19 -0.73
N GLY A 60 2.96 -1.92 -0.47
CA GLY A 60 3.89 -1.46 0.56
C GLY A 60 3.41 -1.82 1.96
N GLY A 61 2.09 -1.71 2.21
CA GLY A 61 1.46 -2.16 3.44
C GLY A 61 1.59 -3.68 3.66
N LEU A 62 1.30 -4.49 2.63
CA LEU A 62 1.49 -5.95 2.68
C LEU A 62 2.95 -6.31 2.95
N CYS A 63 3.87 -5.76 2.16
CA CYS A 63 5.31 -5.97 2.35
C CYS A 63 5.75 -5.61 3.77
N ALA A 64 5.27 -4.48 4.31
CA ALA A 64 5.58 -4.06 5.67
C ALA A 64 5.00 -5.02 6.72
N MET A 65 3.77 -5.51 6.56
CA MET A 65 3.20 -6.49 7.49
C MET A 65 4.04 -7.75 7.59
N TYR A 66 4.48 -8.30 6.46
CA TYR A 66 5.32 -9.51 6.44
C TYR A 66 6.74 -9.23 6.95
N PHE A 67 7.36 -8.13 6.52
CA PHE A 67 8.72 -7.75 6.94
C PHE A 67 8.79 -7.46 8.44
N PHE A 68 7.86 -6.66 8.93
CA PHE A 68 7.80 -6.29 10.34
C PHE A 68 7.13 -7.37 11.21
N ARG A 69 6.50 -8.39 10.62
CA ARG A 69 5.67 -9.40 11.32
C ARG A 69 4.66 -8.73 12.26
N HIS A 70 4.17 -7.56 11.85
CA HIS A 70 3.30 -6.70 12.65
C HIS A 70 1.89 -6.78 12.11
N LYS A 71 0.90 -6.96 12.99
CA LYS A 71 -0.52 -7.14 12.66
C LYS A 71 -0.85 -8.32 11.72
N THR A 72 0.05 -9.30 11.60
CA THR A 72 -0.17 -10.55 10.85
C THR A 72 -1.10 -11.56 11.54
N LYS A 73 -1.45 -11.35 12.81
CA LYS A 73 -2.41 -12.20 13.55
C LYS A 73 -3.79 -11.55 13.71
N LYS A 74 -3.92 -10.27 13.36
CA LYS A 74 -5.18 -9.53 13.56
C LYS A 74 -6.04 -9.69 12.30
N ILE A 75 -6.95 -10.65 12.34
CA ILE A 75 -7.81 -11.02 11.20
C ILE A 75 -8.55 -9.81 10.64
N SER A 76 -9.09 -8.94 11.50
CA SER A 76 -9.78 -7.72 11.04
C SER A 76 -8.88 -6.82 10.20
N PHE A 77 -7.59 -6.72 10.51
CA PHE A 77 -6.64 -5.94 9.72
C PHE A 77 -6.33 -6.60 8.38
N GLN A 78 -6.15 -7.93 8.38
CA GLN A 78 -5.91 -8.70 7.16
C GLN A 78 -7.10 -8.68 6.21
N CYS A 79 -8.32 -8.85 6.72
CA CYS A 79 -9.54 -8.78 5.93
C CYS A 79 -9.68 -7.40 5.27
N THR A 80 -9.48 -6.31 6.00
CA THR A 80 -9.56 -4.95 5.41
C THR A 80 -8.52 -4.76 4.32
N LEU A 81 -7.27 -5.19 4.55
CA LEU A 81 -6.22 -5.06 3.55
C LEU A 81 -6.47 -5.94 2.32
N ALA A 82 -6.99 -7.16 2.51
CA ALA A 82 -7.38 -8.05 1.42
C ALA A 82 -8.52 -7.45 0.58
N VAL A 83 -9.54 -6.87 1.22
CA VAL A 83 -10.63 -6.17 0.52
C VAL A 83 -10.07 -4.99 -0.29
N VAL A 84 -9.17 -4.18 0.28
CA VAL A 84 -8.54 -3.07 -0.43
C VAL A 84 -7.78 -3.56 -1.67
N VAL A 85 -7.02 -4.64 -1.56
CA VAL A 85 -6.29 -5.23 -2.69
C VAL A 85 -7.25 -5.75 -3.75
N LEU A 86 -8.32 -6.46 -3.36
CA LEU A 86 -9.35 -6.94 -4.28
C LEU A 86 -10.03 -5.79 -5.03
N VAL A 87 -10.37 -4.70 -4.34
CA VAL A 87 -10.97 -3.50 -4.95
C VAL A 87 -10.01 -2.87 -5.95
N GLN A 88 -8.72 -2.78 -5.63
CA GLN A 88 -7.71 -2.24 -6.55
C GLN A 88 -7.52 -3.15 -7.77
N LEU A 89 -7.48 -4.48 -7.60
CA LEU A 89 -7.39 -5.42 -8.71
C LEU A 89 -8.63 -5.35 -9.61
N ALA A 90 -9.83 -5.26 -9.04
CA ALA A 90 -11.06 -5.09 -9.79
C ALA A 90 -11.06 -3.77 -10.58
N ALA A 91 -10.63 -2.67 -9.96
CA ALA A 91 -10.51 -1.38 -10.62
C ALA A 91 -9.51 -1.44 -11.80
N ILE A 92 -8.34 -2.05 -11.59
CA ILE A 92 -7.35 -2.24 -12.65
C ILE A 92 -7.93 -3.09 -13.79
N TYR A 93 -8.60 -4.19 -13.47
CA TYR A 93 -9.23 -5.06 -14.47
C TYR A 93 -10.28 -4.32 -15.31
N ILE A 94 -11.15 -3.54 -14.65
CA ILE A 94 -12.14 -2.69 -15.34
C ILE A 94 -11.44 -1.69 -16.25
N VAL A 95 -10.45 -0.96 -15.73
CA VAL A 95 -9.71 0.03 -16.52
C VAL A 95 -9.06 -0.60 -17.76
N ILE A 96 -8.42 -1.76 -17.61
CA ILE A 96 -7.82 -2.50 -18.75
C ILE A 96 -8.89 -3.00 -19.72
N ARG A 97 -10.08 -3.39 -19.24
CA ARG A 97 -11.15 -3.92 -20.09
C ARG A 97 -11.84 -2.85 -20.94
N TYR A 98 -11.87 -1.61 -20.45
CA TYR A 98 -12.56 -0.47 -21.07
C TYR A 98 -11.62 0.55 -21.75
N LEU A 99 -10.30 0.36 -21.68
CA LEU A 99 -9.28 1.03 -22.50
C LEU A 99 -9.01 0.23 -23.78
#